data_AF-A0A0F9F648-F1
#
_entry.id   AF-A0A0F9F648-F1
#
_cell.length_a   1.000
_cell.length_b   1.000
_cell.length_c   1.000
_cell.angle_alpha   90.00
_cell.angle_beta   90.00
_cell.angle_gamma   90.00
#
_symmetry.space_group_name_H-M   'P 1'
#
loop_
_entity.id
_entity.type
_entity.pdbx_description
1 polymer ?
#
loop_
_entity_poly.entity_id
_entity_poly.type
_entity_poly.pdbx_seq_one_letter_code
_entity_poly.pdbx_strand_id
1 'polypeptide(L)'
;MEYDFLVDTYNTERIKTLSVWSTFKDDDLLIRPQPLDQRDRNPLEHMVHQCLSEEKWFHNMFGIDVGTAPLPEKETRLEFIKQYAGDSGKRLTILKAKDKVWWEQEVSFFETKRIRSWIMVRRIAHTAYHRGEQTAILRILGREIHSIYGPSADTGGLPQNNALTIYAYPDIKSLIEGESKGGLKAPLPGPGNAPSTERPDL
;
A
#
# COMPACT_ATOMS: atom_id res chain seq x y z
N MET A 1 -21.79 -7.87 6.33
CA MET A 1 -22.65 -7.72 5.14
C MET A 1 -22.95 -6.27 4.74
N GLU A 2 -22.93 -5.26 5.63
CA GLU A 2 -23.09 -3.85 5.20
C GLU A 2 -21.74 -3.14 5.01
N TYR A 3 -20.78 -3.40 5.90
CA TYR A 3 -19.44 -2.81 5.87
C TYR A 3 -18.34 -3.77 5.41
N ASP A 4 -18.70 -4.95 4.92
CA ASP A 4 -17.73 -5.95 4.45
C ASP A 4 -16.88 -5.39 3.32
N PHE A 5 -17.45 -4.53 2.46
CA PHE A 5 -16.70 -3.86 1.41
C PHE A 5 -15.53 -3.02 1.95
N LEU A 6 -15.63 -2.44 3.15
CA LEU A 6 -14.52 -1.71 3.78
C LEU A 6 -13.42 -2.67 4.24
N VAL A 7 -13.81 -3.84 4.74
CA VAL A 7 -12.90 -4.90 5.18
C VAL A 7 -12.20 -5.54 3.98
N ASP A 8 -12.93 -5.81 2.91
CA ASP A 8 -12.41 -6.34 1.64
C ASP A 8 -11.51 -5.31 0.95
N THR A 9 -11.91 -4.04 0.96
CA THR A 9 -11.06 -2.96 0.47
C THR A 9 -9.77 -2.91 1.28
N TYR A 10 -9.83 -2.90 2.62
CA TYR A 10 -8.63 -2.96 3.46
C TYR A 10 -7.74 -4.16 3.12
N ASN A 11 -8.33 -5.34 2.94
CA ASN A 11 -7.59 -6.54 2.57
C ASN A 11 -6.81 -6.36 1.26
N THR A 12 -7.45 -5.83 0.22
CA THR A 12 -6.79 -5.60 -1.08
C THR A 12 -5.80 -4.42 -1.04
N GLU A 13 -6.06 -3.39 -0.25
CA GLU A 13 -5.16 -2.24 -0.13
C GLU A 13 -3.86 -2.59 0.58
N ARG A 14 -3.88 -3.53 1.53
CA ARG A 14 -2.66 -4.05 2.18
C ARG A 14 -1.71 -4.69 1.19
N ILE A 15 -2.21 -5.60 0.33
CA ILE A 15 -1.37 -6.27 -0.67
C ILE A 15 -0.85 -5.26 -1.70
N LYS A 16 -1.66 -4.29 -2.14
CA LYS A 16 -1.21 -3.23 -3.07
C LYS A 16 -0.06 -2.41 -2.49
N THR A 17 -0.13 -2.06 -1.21
CA THR A 17 0.95 -1.35 -0.51
C THR A 17 2.22 -2.20 -0.44
N LEU A 18 2.10 -3.47 -0.02
CA LEU A 18 3.24 -4.39 0.03
C LEU A 18 3.85 -4.66 -1.34
N SER A 19 3.04 -4.74 -2.40
CA SER A 19 3.51 -4.89 -3.77
C SER A 19 4.35 -3.69 -4.20
N VAL A 20 3.95 -2.46 -3.88
CA VAL A 20 4.78 -1.27 -4.16
C VAL A 20 6.09 -1.31 -3.36
N TRP A 21 6.03 -1.68 -2.08
CA TRP A 21 7.23 -1.84 -1.26
C TRP A 21 8.18 -2.90 -1.80
N SER A 22 7.63 -3.97 -2.36
CA SER A 22 8.41 -5.07 -2.92
C SER A 22 9.27 -4.63 -4.11
N THR A 23 8.92 -3.55 -4.80
CA THR A 23 9.61 -3.07 -6.00
C THR A 23 10.83 -2.19 -5.72
N PHE A 24 10.89 -1.57 -4.54
CA PHE A 24 12.11 -0.91 -4.11
C PHE A 24 13.24 -1.93 -3.88
N LYS A 25 14.48 -1.46 -3.94
CA LYS A 25 15.66 -2.14 -3.38
C LYS A 25 16.04 -1.47 -2.05
N ASP A 26 16.83 -2.14 -1.22
CA ASP A 26 17.30 -1.51 0.03
C ASP A 26 18.10 -0.22 -0.24
N ASP A 27 18.90 -0.20 -1.32
CA ASP A 27 19.64 1.00 -1.76
C ASP A 27 18.73 2.17 -2.18
N ASP A 28 17.46 1.90 -2.51
CA ASP A 28 16.50 2.96 -2.89
C ASP A 28 15.93 3.68 -1.66
N LEU A 29 15.96 3.04 -0.49
CA LEU A 29 15.16 3.44 0.67
C LEU A 29 15.50 4.83 1.21
N LEU A 30 16.73 5.30 0.98
CA LEU A 30 17.22 6.60 1.44
C LEU A 30 17.19 7.69 0.36
N ILE A 31 16.82 7.35 -0.87
CA ILE A 31 16.83 8.30 -1.99
C ILE A 31 15.60 9.19 -1.93
N ARG A 32 15.81 10.51 -1.98
CA ARG A 32 14.74 11.51 -2.06
C ARG A 32 14.48 11.90 -3.53
N PRO A 33 13.23 12.16 -3.93
CA PRO A 33 12.91 12.67 -5.28
C PRO A 33 13.65 13.96 -5.60
N GLN A 34 13.66 14.91 -4.67
CA GLN A 34 14.50 16.11 -4.72
C GLN A 34 15.59 16.02 -3.65
N PRO A 35 16.87 15.90 -4.05
CA PRO A 35 17.98 15.89 -3.10
C PRO A 35 17.96 17.13 -2.21
N LEU A 36 18.12 16.94 -0.90
CA LEU A 36 18.14 17.99 0.14
C LEU A 36 16.80 18.67 0.47
N ASP A 37 15.69 18.34 -0.21
CA ASP A 37 14.39 18.87 0.19
C ASP A 37 13.85 18.11 1.42
N GLN A 38 13.70 18.85 2.52
CA GLN A 38 13.20 18.33 3.80
C GLN A 38 11.67 18.15 3.82
N ARG A 39 10.96 18.66 2.81
CA ARG A 39 9.49 18.53 2.71
C ARG A 39 9.06 17.17 2.16
N ASP A 40 9.91 16.56 1.34
CA ASP A 40 9.64 15.26 0.74
C ASP A 40 9.91 14.11 1.73
N ARG A 41 9.49 12.91 1.35
CA ARG A 41 9.87 11.67 2.03
C ARG A 41 10.63 10.74 1.09
N ASN A 42 11.65 10.08 1.64
CA ASN A 42 12.23 8.92 0.97
C ASN A 42 11.34 7.66 1.19
N PRO A 43 11.58 6.55 0.48
CA PRO A 43 10.77 5.35 0.64
C PRO A 43 10.78 4.79 2.07
N LEU A 44 11.91 4.84 2.79
CA LEU A 44 11.97 4.42 4.20
C LEU A 44 11.00 5.22 5.08
N GLU A 45 11.00 6.54 4.96
CA GLU A 45 10.13 7.43 5.72
C GLU A 45 8.65 7.20 5.38
N HIS A 46 8.34 6.84 4.13
CA HIS A 46 6.98 6.39 3.78
C HIS A 46 6.60 5.08 4.47
N MET A 47 7.49 4.09 4.52
CA MET A 47 7.24 2.80 5.20
C MET A 47 7.06 2.99 6.71
N VAL A 48 7.95 3.77 7.34
CA VAL A 48 7.88 4.15 8.76
C VAL A 48 6.56 4.87 9.05
N HIS A 49 6.22 5.87 8.25
CA HIS A 49 4.97 6.61 8.42
C HIS A 49 3.74 5.72 8.25
N GLN A 50 3.72 4.84 7.25
CA GLN A 50 2.59 3.94 7.04
C GLN A 50 2.38 3.03 8.26
N CYS A 51 3.45 2.44 8.81
CA CYS A 51 3.37 1.56 9.97
C CYS A 51 2.92 2.31 11.23
N LEU A 52 3.56 3.44 11.56
CA LEU A 52 3.26 4.24 12.75
C LEU A 52 1.88 4.91 12.66
N SER A 53 1.54 5.47 11.51
CA SER A 53 0.26 6.16 11.31
C SER A 53 -0.90 5.17 11.37
N GLU A 54 -0.78 4.01 10.72
CA GLU A 54 -1.84 3.01 10.77
C GLU A 54 -2.01 2.46 12.19
N GLU A 55 -0.91 2.16 12.90
CA GLU A 55 -1.00 1.72 14.30
C GLU A 55 -1.71 2.75 15.17
N LYS A 56 -1.32 4.02 15.11
CA LYS A 56 -1.96 5.10 15.89
C LYS A 56 -3.46 5.22 15.58
N TRP A 57 -3.87 5.05 14.32
CA TRP A 57 -5.28 5.13 13.96
C TRP A 57 -6.05 3.91 14.49
N PHE A 58 -5.52 2.70 14.29
CA PHE A 58 -6.15 1.46 14.77
C PHE A 58 -6.28 1.44 16.30
N HIS A 59 -5.22 1.83 17.01
CA HIS A 59 -5.25 1.91 18.46
C HIS A 59 -6.26 2.97 18.95
N ASN A 60 -6.13 4.22 18.51
CA ASN A 60 -6.88 5.34 19.10
C ASN A 60 -8.33 5.49 18.59
N MET A 61 -8.59 5.17 17.32
CA MET A 61 -9.90 5.42 16.68
C MET A 61 -10.71 4.13 16.56
N PHE A 62 -10.05 3.00 16.31
CA PHE A 62 -10.73 1.71 16.18
C PHE A 62 -10.70 0.89 17.47
N GLY A 63 -9.86 1.23 18.45
CA GLY A 63 -9.69 0.43 19.67
C GLY A 63 -9.17 -0.97 19.34
N ILE A 64 -8.29 -1.07 18.35
CA ILE A 64 -7.67 -2.31 17.87
C ILE A 64 -6.18 -2.21 18.15
N ASP A 65 -5.72 -3.04 19.08
CA ASP A 65 -4.31 -3.23 19.41
C ASP A 65 -3.86 -4.61 18.90
N VAL A 66 -2.72 -4.64 18.21
CA VAL A 66 -2.13 -5.87 17.63
C VAL A 66 -1.03 -6.48 18.50
N GLY A 67 -0.67 -5.82 19.61
CA GLY A 67 0.24 -6.32 20.64
C GLY A 67 1.71 -6.40 20.21
N THR A 68 2.10 -5.68 19.17
CA THR A 68 3.45 -5.70 18.59
C THR A 68 3.96 -4.29 18.35
N ALA A 69 5.29 -4.11 18.41
CA ALA A 69 5.90 -2.86 17.99
C ALA A 69 5.62 -2.62 16.49
N PRO A 70 5.23 -1.41 16.07
CA PRO A 70 4.80 -1.15 14.69
C PRO A 70 5.95 -1.15 13.68
N LEU A 71 7.19 -1.00 14.13
CA LEU A 71 8.38 -0.97 13.27
C LEU A 71 9.20 -2.24 13.44
N PRO A 72 9.83 -2.75 12.37
CA PRO A 72 10.76 -3.87 12.48
C PRO A 72 12.02 -3.46 13.26
N GLU A 73 12.70 -4.42 13.88
CA GLU A 73 13.99 -4.16 14.56
C GLU A 73 15.10 -3.74 13.58
N LYS A 74 15.04 -4.26 12.35
CA LYS A 74 15.95 -3.91 11.27
C LYS A 74 15.17 -3.25 10.15
N GLU A 75 15.53 -2.01 9.83
CA GLU A 75 14.86 -1.19 8.81
C GLU A 75 15.30 -1.55 7.39
N THR A 76 15.20 -2.83 7.03
CA THR A 76 15.32 -3.30 5.64
C THR A 76 13.94 -3.40 5.02
N ARG A 77 13.87 -3.30 3.70
CA ARG A 77 12.62 -3.42 2.93
C ARG A 77 11.85 -4.70 3.25
N LEU A 78 12.55 -5.85 3.31
CA LEU A 78 11.92 -7.14 3.58
C LEU A 78 11.34 -7.22 5.00
N GLU A 79 12.04 -6.66 5.98
CA GLU A 79 11.55 -6.68 7.37
C GLU A 79 10.36 -5.73 7.56
N PHE A 80 10.33 -4.57 6.87
CA PHE A 80 9.10 -3.75 6.79
C PHE A 80 7.93 -4.50 6.17
N ILE A 81 8.15 -5.22 5.06
CA ILE A 81 7.12 -6.04 4.41
C ILE A 81 6.55 -7.07 5.39
N LYS A 82 7.41 -7.82 6.09
CA LYS A 82 6.98 -8.85 7.06
C LYS A 82 6.22 -8.23 8.24
N GLN A 83 6.76 -7.18 8.83
CA GLN A 83 6.16 -6.50 9.98
C GLN A 83 4.76 -5.98 9.63
N TYR A 84 4.67 -5.18 8.55
CA TYR A 84 3.40 -4.60 8.14
C TYR A 84 2.40 -5.67 7.72
N ALA A 85 2.83 -6.72 6.99
CA ALA A 85 1.95 -7.83 6.62
C ALA A 85 1.33 -8.53 7.84
N GLY A 86 2.15 -8.78 8.88
CA GLY A 86 1.71 -9.39 10.13
C GLY A 86 0.71 -8.53 10.89
N ASP A 87 1.07 -7.28 11.16
CA ASP A 87 0.23 -6.35 11.94
C ASP A 87 -1.10 -6.07 11.24
N SER A 88 -1.04 -5.73 9.95
CA SER A 88 -2.24 -5.48 9.15
C SER A 88 -3.12 -6.73 8.98
N GLY A 89 -2.54 -7.93 9.08
CA GLY A 89 -3.28 -9.21 9.05
C GLY A 89 -4.07 -9.45 10.33
N LYS A 90 -3.48 -9.13 11.48
CA LYS A 90 -4.18 -9.15 12.77
C LYS A 90 -5.32 -8.12 12.78
N ARG A 91 -5.06 -6.89 12.31
CA ARG A 91 -6.09 -5.85 12.14
C ARG A 91 -7.25 -6.35 11.28
N LEU A 92 -6.96 -6.93 10.12
CA LEU A 92 -7.98 -7.49 9.23
C LEU A 92 -8.84 -8.55 9.92
N THR A 93 -8.21 -9.46 10.67
CA THR A 93 -8.93 -10.51 11.41
C THR A 93 -9.90 -9.92 12.42
N ILE A 94 -9.47 -8.89 13.16
CA ILE A 94 -10.31 -8.20 14.13
C ILE A 94 -11.45 -7.43 13.45
N LEU A 95 -11.17 -6.74 12.33
CA LEU A 95 -12.18 -6.01 11.56
C LEU A 95 -13.30 -6.92 11.03
N LYS A 96 -12.97 -8.13 10.57
CA LYS A 96 -13.94 -9.13 10.10
C LYS A 96 -14.95 -9.55 11.17
N ALA A 97 -14.59 -9.42 12.45
CA ALA A 97 -15.46 -9.80 13.56
C ALA A 97 -16.34 -8.64 14.06
N LYS A 98 -16.21 -7.42 13.51
CA LYS A 98 -16.98 -6.26 13.96
C LYS A 98 -18.36 -6.19 13.35
N ASP A 99 -19.34 -5.87 14.17
CA ASP A 99 -20.73 -5.74 13.78
C ASP A 99 -21.09 -4.30 13.37
N LYS A 100 -22.34 -4.13 12.93
CA LYS A 100 -22.88 -2.84 12.51
C LYS A 100 -22.76 -1.77 13.60
N VAL A 101 -23.12 -2.10 14.84
CA VAL A 101 -23.10 -1.17 15.97
C VAL A 101 -21.69 -0.63 16.21
N TRP A 102 -20.67 -1.49 16.11
CA TRP A 102 -19.27 -1.05 16.22
C TRP A 102 -18.85 -0.12 15.09
N TRP A 103 -19.27 -0.38 13.85
CA TRP A 103 -18.93 0.44 12.68
C TRP A 103 -19.61 1.82 12.68
N GLU A 104 -20.83 1.90 13.22
CA GLU A 104 -21.61 3.13 13.33
C GLU A 104 -21.30 3.95 14.59
N GLN A 105 -20.48 3.41 15.51
CA GLN A 105 -20.08 4.14 16.70
C GLN A 105 -19.26 5.38 16.34
N GLU A 106 -19.68 6.54 16.86
CA GLU A 106 -18.89 7.77 16.83
C GLU A 106 -17.68 7.68 17.78
N VAL A 107 -16.52 8.05 17.26
CA VAL A 107 -15.27 8.14 18.00
C VAL A 107 -14.58 9.46 17.70
N SER A 108 -13.62 9.85 18.55
CA SER A 108 -12.80 11.02 18.29
C SER A 108 -11.96 10.82 17.03
N PHE A 109 -12.01 11.82 16.15
CA PHE A 109 -11.20 11.93 14.94
C PHE A 109 -10.60 13.35 14.93
N PHE A 110 -9.38 13.47 15.48
CA PHE A 110 -8.74 14.76 15.74
C PHE A 110 -9.69 15.69 16.53
N GLU A 111 -9.97 16.90 16.04
CA GLU A 111 -10.81 17.90 16.70
C GLU A 111 -12.32 17.67 16.48
N THR A 112 -12.71 16.59 15.80
CA THR A 112 -14.12 16.27 15.51
C THR A 112 -14.49 14.85 15.91
N LYS A 113 -15.77 14.49 15.79
CA LYS A 113 -16.28 13.13 15.97
C LYS A 113 -16.76 12.57 14.65
N ARG A 114 -16.46 11.31 14.37
CA ARG A 114 -16.89 10.60 13.16
C ARG A 114 -17.16 9.14 13.47
N ILE A 115 -18.07 8.53 12.73
CA ILE A 115 -18.32 7.09 12.80
C ILE A 115 -17.13 6.31 12.24
N ARG A 116 -16.85 5.12 12.78
CA ARG A 116 -15.69 4.31 12.37
C ARG A 116 -15.68 3.96 10.88
N SER A 117 -16.84 3.70 10.29
CA SER A 117 -16.95 3.42 8.85
C SER A 117 -16.42 4.58 8.00
N TRP A 118 -16.73 5.83 8.37
CA TRP A 118 -16.20 7.02 7.72
C TRP A 118 -14.68 7.15 7.91
N ILE A 119 -14.19 6.92 9.13
CA ILE A 119 -12.75 6.97 9.42
C ILE A 119 -12.00 5.91 8.61
N MET A 120 -12.59 4.74 8.40
CA MET A 120 -11.98 3.67 7.60
C MET A 120 -11.79 4.06 6.14
N VAL A 121 -12.78 4.75 5.55
CA VAL A 121 -12.65 5.33 4.20
C VAL A 121 -11.47 6.30 4.15
N ARG A 122 -11.31 7.16 5.17
CA ARG A 122 -10.16 8.07 5.25
C ARG A 122 -8.84 7.34 5.42
N ARG A 123 -8.79 6.26 6.21
CA ARG A 123 -7.59 5.44 6.41
C ARG A 123 -7.16 4.77 5.11
N ILE A 124 -8.12 4.25 4.35
CA ILE A 124 -7.89 3.67 3.02
C ILE A 124 -7.36 4.73 2.05
N ALA A 125 -8.01 5.89 1.97
CA ALA A 125 -7.59 6.98 1.09
C ALA A 125 -6.19 7.50 1.45
N HIS A 126 -5.89 7.62 2.74
CA HIS A 126 -4.57 8.03 3.24
C HIS A 126 -3.47 7.04 2.84
N THR A 127 -3.73 5.73 2.97
CA THR A 127 -2.81 4.68 2.52
C THR A 127 -2.61 4.72 1.00
N ALA A 128 -3.69 4.88 0.23
CA ALA A 128 -3.63 4.97 -1.23
C ALA A 128 -2.84 6.21 -1.70
N TYR A 129 -3.02 7.36 -1.03
CA TYR A 129 -2.29 8.59 -1.31
C TYR A 129 -0.77 8.40 -1.16
N HIS A 130 -0.31 7.91 0.00
CA HIS A 130 1.12 7.67 0.22
C HIS A 130 1.70 6.57 -0.65
N ARG A 131 0.89 5.58 -1.05
CA ARG A 131 1.31 4.60 -2.05
C ARG A 131 1.49 5.25 -3.42
N GLY A 132 0.59 6.16 -3.81
CA GLY A 132 0.72 6.94 -5.05
C GLY A 132 2.02 7.76 -5.10
N GLU A 133 2.36 8.43 -4.01
CA GLU A 133 3.64 9.14 -3.88
C GLU A 133 4.82 8.19 -4.13
N GLN A 134 4.85 7.04 -3.44
CA GLN A 134 5.90 6.03 -3.64
C GLN A 134 5.98 5.50 -5.08
N THR A 135 4.85 5.37 -5.79
CA THR A 135 4.87 4.95 -7.20
C THR A 135 5.51 5.99 -8.12
N ALA A 136 5.36 7.28 -7.82
CA ALA A 136 6.08 8.33 -8.52
C ALA A 136 7.59 8.25 -8.23
N ILE A 137 7.99 7.96 -6.99
CA ILE A 137 9.40 7.72 -6.64
C ILE A 137 9.96 6.54 -7.43
N LEU A 138 9.25 5.40 -7.50
CA LEU A 138 9.66 4.24 -8.30
C LEU A 138 9.89 4.61 -9.77
N ARG A 139 9.03 5.45 -10.36
CA ARG A 139 9.22 5.95 -11.73
C ARG A 139 10.50 6.79 -11.86
N ILE A 140 10.74 7.71 -10.93
CA ILE A 140 11.95 8.56 -10.92
C ILE A 140 13.23 7.70 -10.82
N LEU A 141 13.17 6.61 -10.03
CA LEU A 141 14.27 5.66 -9.88
C LEU A 141 14.40 4.66 -11.04
N GLY A 142 13.58 4.77 -12.08
CA GLY A 142 13.59 3.84 -13.22
C GLY A 142 13.21 2.40 -12.85
N ARG A 143 12.44 2.20 -11.77
CA ARG A 143 11.92 0.88 -11.36
C ARG A 143 10.65 0.57 -12.12
N GLU A 144 10.46 -0.69 -12.48
CA GLU A 144 9.20 -1.23 -12.98
C GLU A 144 8.06 -1.10 -11.95
N ILE A 145 6.79 -1.10 -12.39
CA ILE A 145 5.61 -0.93 -11.54
C ILE A 145 4.56 -1.88 -12.09
N HIS A 146 4.23 -2.89 -11.30
CA HIS A 146 3.11 -3.79 -11.52
C HIS A 146 1.76 -3.07 -11.34
N SER A 147 0.69 -3.74 -11.73
CA SER A 147 -0.68 -3.26 -11.50
C SER A 147 -0.98 -2.99 -10.03
N ILE A 148 -1.76 -1.93 -9.78
CA ILE A 148 -2.28 -1.57 -8.45
C ILE A 148 -3.81 -1.63 -8.45
N TYR A 149 -4.45 -0.90 -9.36
CA TYR A 149 -5.91 -0.90 -9.55
C TYR A 149 -6.35 -1.40 -10.93
N GLY A 150 -5.42 -1.43 -11.88
CA GLY A 150 -5.61 -1.89 -13.25
C GLY A 150 -4.24 -1.93 -13.93
N PRO A 151 -4.20 -1.96 -15.27
CA PRO A 151 -2.96 -1.89 -16.02
C PRO A 151 -2.11 -0.68 -15.60
N SER A 152 -0.80 -0.89 -15.47
CA SER A 152 0.21 0.17 -15.40
C SER A 152 0.90 0.34 -16.75
N ALA A 153 1.70 1.40 -16.91
CA ALA A 153 2.52 1.57 -18.10
C ALA A 153 3.32 0.30 -18.43
N ASP A 154 3.94 -0.36 -17.45
CA ASP A 154 4.78 -1.54 -17.70
C ASP A 154 4.02 -2.84 -17.96
N THR A 155 2.68 -2.82 -17.90
CA THR A 155 1.84 -4.00 -18.18
C THR A 155 1.36 -4.08 -19.63
N GLY A 156 2.08 -3.44 -20.54
CA GLY A 156 1.73 -3.33 -21.96
C GLY A 156 1.10 -1.99 -22.34
N GLY A 157 1.25 -0.96 -21.49
CA GLY A 157 0.73 0.38 -21.72
C GLY A 157 -0.68 0.57 -21.16
N LEU A 158 -1.56 1.18 -21.95
CA LEU A 158 -2.88 1.60 -21.50
C LEU A 158 -3.96 0.51 -21.65
N PRO A 159 -5.03 0.52 -20.83
CA PRO A 159 -6.16 -0.39 -20.97
C PRO A 159 -6.81 -0.37 -22.37
N GLN A 160 -6.89 0.81 -23.01
CA GLN A 160 -7.43 0.96 -24.37
C GLN A 160 -6.63 0.17 -25.43
N ASN A 161 -5.38 -0.16 -25.13
CA ASN A 161 -4.47 -0.94 -25.98
C ASN A 161 -4.41 -2.42 -25.54
N ASN A 162 -5.40 -2.89 -24.78
CA ASN A 162 -5.48 -4.24 -24.23
C ASN A 162 -4.33 -4.59 -23.26
N ALA A 163 -3.76 -3.60 -22.58
CA ALA A 163 -2.80 -3.84 -21.51
C ALA A 163 -3.43 -4.69 -20.40
N LEU A 164 -2.64 -5.63 -19.86
CA LEU A 164 -3.12 -6.60 -18.88
C LEU A 164 -3.06 -6.04 -17.46
N THR A 165 -3.88 -6.58 -16.56
CA THR A 165 -3.66 -6.38 -15.12
C THR A 165 -2.71 -7.45 -14.62
N ILE A 166 -1.47 -7.07 -14.30
CA ILE A 166 -0.42 -7.98 -13.82
C ILE A 166 0.05 -7.51 -12.45
N TYR A 167 -0.39 -8.20 -11.40
CA TYR A 167 0.07 -7.95 -10.03
C TYR A 167 1.43 -8.60 -9.80
N ALA A 168 2.28 -7.96 -8.98
CA ALA A 168 3.61 -8.50 -8.64
C ALA A 168 3.51 -9.91 -8.03
N TYR A 169 2.52 -10.11 -7.17
CA TYR A 169 2.25 -11.36 -6.47
C TYR A 169 0.73 -11.58 -6.38
N PRO A 170 0.26 -12.85 -6.36
CA PRO A 170 -1.16 -13.16 -6.24
C PRO A 170 -1.71 -12.92 -4.84
N ASP A 171 -0.88 -13.09 -3.80
CA ASP A 171 -1.26 -12.92 -2.40
C ASP A 171 -0.03 -12.54 -1.53
N ILE A 172 -0.29 -12.13 -0.28
CA ILE A 172 0.77 -11.70 0.66
C ILE A 172 1.71 -12.87 1.04
N LYS A 173 1.23 -14.11 1.08
CA LYS A 173 2.07 -15.27 1.42
C LYS A 173 3.11 -15.50 0.33
N SER A 174 2.66 -15.53 -0.92
CA SER A 174 3.51 -15.65 -2.11
C SER A 174 4.48 -14.47 -2.23
N LEU A 175 4.05 -13.25 -1.88
CA LEU A 175 4.91 -12.08 -1.81
C LEU A 175 6.06 -12.26 -0.81
N ILE A 176 5.76 -12.64 0.43
CA ILE A 176 6.79 -12.81 1.47
C ILE A 176 7.75 -13.95 1.09
N GLU A 177 7.22 -15.07 0.58
CA GLU A 177 8.05 -16.19 0.15
C GLU A 177 8.97 -15.81 -1.02
N GLY A 178 8.44 -15.14 -2.04
CA GLY A 178 9.22 -14.70 -3.20
C GLY A 178 10.29 -13.68 -2.84
N GLU A 179 9.94 -12.64 -2.07
CA GLU A 179 10.89 -11.61 -1.64
C GLU A 179 11.97 -12.14 -0.70
N SER A 180 11.67 -13.15 0.12
CA SER A 180 12.68 -13.82 0.96
C SER A 180 13.70 -14.63 0.16
N LYS A 181 13.40 -14.95 -1.11
CA LYS A 181 14.26 -15.71 -2.03
C LYS A 181 14.90 -14.84 -3.13
N GLY A 182 14.87 -13.51 -2.97
CA GLY A 182 15.47 -12.56 -3.93
C GLY A 182 14.49 -11.94 -4.93
N GLY A 183 13.19 -12.21 -4.80
CA GLY A 183 12.12 -11.65 -5.64
C GLY A 183 11.67 -12.62 -6.73
N LEU A 184 10.37 -12.95 -6.72
CA LEU A 184 9.72 -13.83 -7.71
C LEU A 184 8.46 -13.15 -8.26
N LYS A 185 8.62 -11.91 -8.69
CA LYS A 185 7.51 -11.10 -9.22
C LYS A 185 7.06 -11.64 -10.57
N ALA A 186 5.78 -11.47 -10.88
CA ALA A 186 5.28 -11.72 -12.23
C ALA A 186 6.08 -10.86 -13.26
N PRO A 187 6.49 -11.44 -14.39
CA PRO A 187 7.21 -10.71 -15.42
C PRO A 187 6.30 -9.63 -16.05
N LEU A 188 6.90 -8.51 -16.44
CA LEU A 188 6.21 -7.41 -17.08
C LEU A 188 6.62 -7.30 -18.56
N PRO A 189 5.66 -7.08 -19.48
CA PRO A 189 5.95 -6.90 -20.90
C PRO A 189 6.54 -5.52 -21.22
N GLY A 190 6.58 -4.57 -20.27
CA GLY A 190 7.10 -3.22 -20.46
C GLY A 190 6.04 -2.23 -20.97
N PRO A 191 6.45 -1.03 -21.43
CA PRO A 191 5.58 0.11 -21.73
C PRO A 191 4.57 -0.09 -22.89
N GLY A 192 4.63 -1.22 -23.61
CA GLY A 192 3.92 -1.41 -24.88
C GLY A 192 4.48 -0.51 -25.99
N ASN A 193 3.88 -0.58 -27.17
CA ASN A 193 4.32 0.18 -28.36
C ASN A 193 3.60 1.52 -28.53
N ALA A 194 2.49 1.73 -27.84
CA ALA A 194 1.66 2.93 -27.97
C ALA A 194 2.05 3.99 -26.92
N PRO A 195 1.81 5.28 -27.18
CA PRO A 195 2.00 6.34 -26.19
C PRO A 195 1.23 6.07 -24.89
N SER A 196 1.79 6.50 -23.76
CA SER A 196 1.14 6.48 -22.44
C SER A 196 0.14 7.65 -22.29
N THR A 197 -0.76 7.80 -23.26
CA THR A 197 -1.84 8.80 -23.23
C THR A 197 -3.08 8.31 -23.96
N GLU A 198 -4.26 8.66 -23.43
CA GLU A 198 -5.57 8.44 -24.06
C GLU A 198 -5.87 9.48 -25.16
N ARG A 199 -4.95 10.41 -25.41
CA ARG A 199 -5.10 11.44 -26.45
C ARG A 199 -4.85 10.82 -27.84
N PRO A 200 -5.79 10.93 -28.78
CA PRO A 200 -5.69 10.26 -30.08
C PRO A 200 -4.60 10.81 -31.01
N ASP A 201 -4.17 12.06 -30.83
CA ASP A 201 -3.35 12.80 -31.81
C ASP A 201 -1.95 13.18 -31.28
N LEU A 202 -1.38 12.40 -30.36
CA LEU A 202 0.00 12.57 -29.86
C LEU A 202 0.99 11.63 -30.53
#